data_AF-R4JCL8-F1
#
_entry.id   AF-R4JCL8-F1
#
_cell.length_a   1.000
_cell.length_b   1.000
_cell.length_c   1.000
_cell.angle_alpha   90.00
_cell.angle_beta   90.00
_cell.angle_gamma   90.00
#
_symmetry.space_group_name_H-M   'P 1'
#
loop_
_entity.id
_entity.type
_entity.pdbx_description
1 polymer ?
#
loop_
_entity_poly.entity_id
_entity_poly.type
_entity_poly.pdbx_seq_one_letter_code
_entity_poly.pdbx_strand_id
1 'polypeptide(L)'
;MAQEAEKRLGELEGVFRERLLGDPELLASLPERFVLVVMPLDEPEAMRVALEGLSRARTWEGEGPLVYALFQGGGLLALVLPEGRLLPARAA
;
A
#
# COMPACT_ATOMS: atom_id res chain seq x y z
N MET A 1 3.18 -20.92 -4.60
CA MET A 1 3.78 -19.69 -5.17
C MET A 1 2.78 -18.54 -5.17
N ALA A 2 1.77 -18.47 -6.07
CA ALA A 2 0.84 -17.33 -6.11
C ALA A 2 0.04 -17.13 -4.82
N GLN A 3 -0.50 -18.20 -4.24
CA GLN A 3 -1.27 -18.14 -2.98
C GLN A 3 -0.45 -17.64 -1.78
N GLU A 4 0.86 -17.89 -1.77
CA GLU A 4 1.75 -17.44 -0.70
C GLU A 4 2.07 -15.94 -0.85
N ALA A 5 2.30 -15.49 -2.09
CA ALA A 5 2.43 -14.08 -2.43
C ALA A 5 1.15 -13.28 -2.11
N GLU A 6 -0.03 -13.81 -2.42
CA GLU A 6 -1.32 -13.18 -2.07
C GLU A 6 -1.51 -13.08 -0.56
N LYS A 7 -1.21 -14.17 0.18
CA LYS A 7 -1.23 -14.16 1.65
C LYS A 7 -0.30 -13.07 2.18
N ARG A 8 0.89 -12.97 1.62
CA ARG A 8 1.90 -11.99 2.03
C ARG A 8 1.45 -10.55 1.80
N LEU A 9 0.81 -10.26 0.67
CA LEU A 9 0.21 -8.94 0.42
C LEU A 9 -0.87 -8.61 1.47
N GLY A 10 -1.69 -9.58 1.86
CA GLY A 10 -2.68 -9.42 2.93
C GLY A 10 -2.07 -9.14 4.31
N GLU A 11 -0.94 -9.77 4.63
CA GLU A 11 -0.20 -9.47 5.87
C GLU A 11 0.33 -8.03 5.88
N LEU A 12 0.91 -7.57 4.77
CA LEU A 12 1.41 -6.20 4.63
C LEU A 12 0.28 -5.16 4.65
N GLU A 13 -0.87 -5.48 4.05
CA GLU A 13 -2.07 -4.67 4.19
C GLU A 13 -2.50 -4.55 5.67
N GLY A 14 -2.41 -5.65 6.44
CA GLY A 14 -2.61 -5.64 7.88
C GLY A 14 -1.68 -4.66 8.60
N VAL A 15 -0.39 -4.71 8.28
CA VAL A 15 0.62 -3.77 8.83
C VAL A 15 0.29 -2.32 8.49
N PHE A 16 -0.15 -2.03 7.26
CA PHE A 16 -0.59 -0.68 6.88
C PHE A 16 -1.77 -0.22 7.73
N ARG A 17 -2.80 -1.07 7.91
CA ARG A 17 -3.99 -0.73 8.71
C ARG A 17 -3.64 -0.46 10.17
N GLU A 18 -2.78 -1.28 10.77
CA GLU A 18 -2.29 -1.06 12.14
C GLU A 18 -1.55 0.28 12.26
N ARG A 19 -0.68 0.58 11.28
CA ARG A 19 0.06 1.85 11.27
C ARG A 19 -0.88 3.05 11.13
N LEU A 20 -1.91 2.94 10.29
CA LEU A 20 -2.90 3.98 10.06
C LEU A 20 -3.72 4.27 11.32
N LEU A 21 -4.11 3.23 12.06
CA LEU A 21 -4.82 3.37 13.34
C LEU A 21 -3.93 3.95 14.44
N GLY A 22 -2.64 3.63 14.41
CA GLY A 22 -1.66 4.15 15.37
C GLY A 22 -1.13 5.55 15.06
N ASP A 23 -1.48 6.15 13.91
CA ASP A 23 -0.94 7.43 13.45
C ASP A 23 -2.04 8.36 12.90
N PRO A 24 -2.61 9.23 13.75
CA PRO A 24 -3.64 10.17 13.33
C PRO A 24 -3.18 11.15 12.25
N GLU A 25 -1.90 11.53 12.22
CA GLU A 25 -1.36 12.47 11.22
C GLU A 25 -1.25 11.79 9.84
N LEU A 26 -0.82 10.53 9.83
CA LEU A 26 -0.84 9.70 8.62
C LEU A 26 -2.25 9.59 8.05
N LEU A 27 -3.24 9.30 8.91
CA LEU A 27 -4.64 9.19 8.51
C LEU A 27 -5.19 10.51 7.94
N ALA A 28 -4.89 11.63 8.60
CA ALA A 28 -5.31 12.96 8.13
C ALA A 28 -4.67 13.36 6.79
N SER A 29 -3.56 12.75 6.42
CA SER A 29 -2.84 13.02 5.17
C SER A 29 -3.36 12.20 3.98
N LEU A 30 -4.22 11.20 4.22
CA LEU A 30 -4.79 10.35 3.17
C LEU A 30 -6.07 10.95 2.59
N PRO A 31 -6.40 10.61 1.31
CA PRO A 31 -7.72 10.89 0.76
C PRO A 31 -8.82 10.22 1.60
N GLU A 32 -10.01 10.83 1.68
CA GLU A 32 -11.17 10.28 2.39
C GLU A 32 -11.57 8.88 1.88
N ARG A 33 -11.39 8.66 0.57
CA ARG A 33 -11.58 7.37 -0.10
C ARG A 33 -10.38 7.13 -1.00
N PHE A 34 -9.80 5.94 -0.93
CA PHE A 34 -8.67 5.56 -1.77
C PHE A 34 -8.64 4.05 -1.96
N VAL A 35 -7.93 3.62 -3.00
CA VAL A 35 -7.59 2.22 -3.22
C VAL A 35 -6.12 2.03 -2.83
N LEU A 36 -5.88 1.14 -1.87
CA LEU A 36 -4.54 0.81 -1.42
C LEU A 36 -3.86 -0.13 -2.42
N VAL A 37 -2.62 0.20 -2.78
CA VAL A 37 -1.74 -0.67 -3.56
C VAL A 37 -0.52 -1.00 -2.70
N VAL A 38 -0.38 -2.25 -2.31
CA VAL A 38 0.76 -2.73 -1.51
C VAL A 38 1.94 -3.06 -2.43
N MET A 39 3.11 -2.47 -2.15
CA MET A 39 4.31 -2.55 -2.99
C MET A 39 5.51 -3.05 -2.16
N PRO A 40 5.73 -4.37 -2.04
CA PRO A 40 6.86 -4.93 -1.31
C PRO A 40 8.14 -4.90 -2.16
N LEU A 41 9.05 -3.98 -1.86
CA LEU A 41 10.21 -3.67 -2.69
C LEU A 41 11.28 -4.77 -2.69
N ASP A 42 11.32 -5.60 -1.65
CA ASP A 42 12.29 -6.68 -1.45
C ASP A 42 11.71 -8.09 -1.62
N GLU A 43 10.43 -8.21 -2.01
CA GLU A 43 9.74 -9.49 -2.21
C GLU A 43 9.20 -9.61 -3.65
N PRO A 44 10.03 -10.04 -4.63
CA PRO A 44 9.72 -9.91 -6.06
C PRO A 44 8.49 -10.71 -6.50
N GLU A 45 8.24 -11.88 -5.91
CA GLU A 45 7.04 -12.67 -6.20
C GLU A 45 5.75 -11.98 -5.76
N ALA A 46 5.77 -11.36 -4.57
CA ALA A 46 4.64 -10.59 -4.05
C ALA A 46 4.45 -9.30 -4.87
N MET A 47 5.54 -8.63 -5.24
CA MET A 47 5.50 -7.47 -6.12
C MET A 47 4.85 -7.79 -7.47
N ARG A 48 5.20 -8.92 -8.09
CA ARG A 48 4.59 -9.34 -9.37
C ARG A 48 3.07 -9.53 -9.23
N VAL A 49 2.63 -10.21 -8.17
CA VAL A 49 1.20 -10.42 -7.91
C VAL A 49 0.48 -9.09 -7.66
N ALA A 50 1.09 -8.16 -6.91
CA ALA A 50 0.53 -6.83 -6.68
C ALA A 50 0.35 -6.04 -7.99
N LEU A 51 1.34 -6.07 -8.88
CA LEU A 51 1.28 -5.40 -10.18
C LEU A 51 0.25 -6.03 -11.14
N GLU A 52 0.12 -7.36 -11.12
CA GLU A 52 -0.95 -8.06 -11.85
C GLU A 52 -2.34 -7.65 -11.33
N GLY A 53 -2.48 -7.50 -10.01
CA GLY A 53 -3.69 -6.97 -9.36
C GLY A 53 -3.96 -5.50 -9.68
N LEU A 54 -2.93 -4.68 -9.81
CA LEU A 54 -3.03 -3.24 -10.12
C LEU A 54 -3.77 -2.98 -11.43
N SER A 55 -3.59 -3.85 -12.42
CA SER A 55 -4.29 -3.77 -13.71
C SER A 55 -5.80 -3.90 -13.53
N ARG A 56 -6.25 -4.67 -12.53
CA ARG A 56 -7.67 -4.78 -12.15
C ARG A 56 -8.11 -3.60 -11.27
N ALA A 57 -7.28 -3.16 -10.32
CA ALA A 57 -7.58 -2.01 -9.47
C ALA A 57 -7.78 -0.71 -10.26
N ARG A 58 -7.05 -0.50 -11.37
CA ARG A 58 -7.25 0.64 -12.28
C ARG A 58 -8.60 0.67 -12.99
N THR A 59 -9.34 -0.44 -12.99
CA THR A 59 -10.69 -0.54 -13.57
C THR A 59 -11.81 -0.31 -12.56
N TRP A 60 -11.48 -0.12 -11.28
CA TRP A 60 -12.45 0.22 -10.24
C TRP A 60 -12.75 1.72 -10.27
N GLU A 61 -13.51 2.13 -11.28
CA GLU A 61 -14.07 3.48 -11.37
C GLU A 61 -15.01 3.71 -10.17
N GLY A 62 -14.72 4.74 -9.36
CA GLY A 62 -15.58 5.17 -8.24
C GLY A 62 -15.08 4.85 -6.83
N GLU A 63 -13.94 4.15 -6.67
CA GLU A 63 -13.38 3.83 -5.35
C GLU A 63 -12.38 4.84 -4.79
N GLY A 64 -12.01 5.84 -5.59
CA GLY A 64 -11.06 6.90 -5.22
C GLY A 64 -9.70 6.71 -5.88
N PRO A 65 -8.75 7.62 -5.63
CA PRO A 65 -7.43 7.54 -6.23
C PRO A 65 -6.57 6.42 -5.62
N LEU A 66 -5.51 6.03 -6.32
CA LEU A 66 -4.55 5.03 -5.87
C LEU A 66 -3.60 5.64 -4.84
N VAL A 67 -3.39 4.94 -3.73
CA VAL A 67 -2.33 5.21 -2.74
C VAL A 67 -1.40 4.01 -2.73
N TYR A 68 -0.11 4.23 -3.00
CA TYR A 68 0.87 3.15 -3.02
C TYR A 68 1.59 3.09 -1.69
N ALA A 69 1.52 1.96 -0.99
CA ALA A 69 2.24 1.71 0.24
C ALA A 69 3.51 0.92 -0.06
N LEU A 70 4.67 1.57 0.13
CA LEU A 70 5.97 0.97 -0.11
C LEU A 70 6.43 0.22 1.14
N PHE A 71 6.75 -1.06 0.98
CA PHE A 71 7.23 -1.91 2.06
C PHE A 71 8.66 -2.37 1.81
N GLN A 72 9.43 -2.47 2.88
CA GLN A 72 10.76 -3.08 2.87
C GLN A 72 11.02 -3.77 4.22
N GLY A 73 11.54 -5.00 4.19
CA GLY A 73 11.78 -5.81 5.40
C GLY A 73 10.50 -6.08 6.18
N GLY A 74 9.34 -6.10 5.50
CA GLY A 74 8.01 -6.22 6.12
C GLY A 74 7.49 -4.97 6.83
N GLY A 75 8.23 -3.86 6.84
CA GLY A 75 7.79 -2.59 7.43
C GLY A 75 7.32 -1.59 6.38
N LEU A 76 6.33 -0.76 6.73
CA LEU A 76 5.91 0.35 5.88
C LEU A 76 7.04 1.40 5.86
N LEU A 77 7.52 1.73 4.67
CA LEU A 77 8.60 2.69 4.44
C LEU A 77 8.03 4.08 4.13
N ALA A 78 7.11 4.15 3.18
CA ALA A 78 6.50 5.39 2.73
C ALA A 78 5.19 5.14 1.97
N LEU A 79 4.41 6.20 1.79
CA LEU A 79 3.24 6.25 0.94
C LEU A 79 3.50 7.16 -0.27
N VAL A 80 3.07 6.75 -1.44
CA VAL A 80 2.93 7.63 -2.61
C VAL A 80 1.47 8.01 -2.73
N LEU A 81 1.19 9.30 -2.51
CA LEU A 81 -0.13 9.88 -2.64
C LEU A 81 -0.47 10.17 -4.11
N PRO A 82 -1.76 10.34 -4.45
CA PRO A 82 -2.22 10.52 -5.82
C PRO A 82 -1.56 11.68 -6.58
N GLU A 83 -1.24 12.76 -5.87
CA GLU A 83 -0.55 13.94 -6.38
C GLU A 83 0.97 13.74 -6.60
N GLY A 84 1.48 12.52 -6.40
CA GLY A 84 2.90 12.19 -6.50
C GLY A 84 3.72 12.60 -5.26
N ARG A 85 3.04 13.03 -4.18
CA ARG A 85 3.70 13.33 -2.91
C ARG A 85 4.13 12.03 -2.22
N LEU A 86 5.38 12.00 -1.78
CA LEU A 86 5.90 10.94 -0.92
C LEU A 86 5.73 11.34 0.54
N LEU A 87 5.11 10.46 1.33
CA LEU A 87 4.92 10.62 2.75
C LEU A 87 5.66 9.50 3.50
N PRO A 88 6.76 9.82 4.21
CA PRO A 88 7.52 8.83 4.96
C PRO A 88 6.68 8.21 6.08
N ALA A 89 6.80 6.90 6.29
CA ALA A 89 6.07 6.20 7.34
C ALA A 89 6.68 6.40 8.74
N ARG A 90 7.87 7.01 8.84
CA ARG A 90 8.48 7.49 10.08
C ARG A 90 8.60 9.01 10.03
N ALA A 91 8.15 9.67 11.09
CA ALA A 91 8.61 11.02 11.39
C ALA A 91 10.13 10.94 11.67
N ALA A 92 10.90 11.80 10.99
CA ALA A 92 12.29 12.05 11.34
C ALA A 92 12.36 12.89 12.63
#